data_AF-B2B2R3-F1
#
_entry.id   AF-B2B2R3-F1
#
_cell.length_a   1.000
_cell.length_b   1.000
_cell.length_c   1.000
_cell.angle_alpha   90.00
_cell.angle_beta   90.00
_cell.angle_gamma   90.00
#
_symmetry.space_group_name_H-M   'P 1'
#
loop_
_entity.id
_entity.type
_entity.pdbx_description
1 polymer ?
#
loop_
_entity_poly.entity_id
_entity_poly.type
_entity_poly.pdbx_seq_one_letter_code
_entity_poly.pdbx_strand_id
1 'polypeptide(L)'
;MVDSWLSTVYPAGALDDKDFKQAVYNQFDWDYKGRTPFISCFSDKDFAIKWACKIMRSSRRCSQKKEWTLFTIDTWLLSHSVYVYKLSRFIDYMDIRTPGRAEEVYKPGAYICLHSIPSDAIVEAEKWMNPRGASKSPL
;
A
#
# COMPACT_ATOMS: atom_id res chain seq x y z
N MET A 1 -8.74 -1.20 -29.19
CA MET A 1 -9.60 -0.54 -28.18
C MET A 1 -8.82 -0.58 -26.89
N VAL A 2 -8.11 0.51 -26.56
CA VAL A 2 -7.17 0.54 -25.43
C VAL A 2 -7.95 1.06 -24.24
N ASP A 3 -8.20 0.21 -23.26
CA ASP A 3 -9.01 0.57 -22.11
C ASP A 3 -8.36 1.70 -21.31
N SER A 4 -9.17 2.73 -21.07
CA SER A 4 -8.89 3.95 -20.33
C SER A 4 -8.73 3.70 -18.81
N TRP A 5 -7.74 2.90 -18.40
CA TRP A 5 -7.38 2.65 -17.00
C TRP A 5 -6.06 3.27 -16.55
N LEU A 6 -5.45 4.12 -17.38
CA LEU A 6 -4.25 4.84 -16.98
C LEU A 6 -4.59 5.93 -15.97
N SER A 7 -4.12 5.68 -14.74
CA SER A 7 -3.70 6.63 -13.72
C SER A 7 -4.51 7.93 -13.62
N THR A 8 -5.07 8.18 -12.44
CA THR A 8 -5.13 9.56 -11.97
C THR A 8 -3.67 10.04 -11.88
N VAL A 9 -3.15 10.59 -12.98
CA VAL A 9 -1.86 11.25 -13.02
C VAL A 9 -2.05 12.47 -12.15
N TYR A 10 -1.44 12.47 -10.97
CA TYR A 10 -1.28 13.72 -10.24
C TYR A 10 -0.29 14.53 -11.07
N PRO A 11 -0.70 15.66 -11.68
CA PRO A 11 0.21 16.45 -12.47
C PRO A 11 1.40 16.86 -11.59
N ALA A 12 2.60 16.63 -12.10
CA ALA A 12 3.81 17.10 -11.46
C ALA A 12 3.72 18.63 -11.32
N GLY A 13 3.57 19.12 -10.07
CA GLY A 13 3.59 20.55 -9.76
C GLY A 13 2.39 21.16 -9.01
N ALA A 14 1.39 20.39 -8.57
CA ALA A 14 0.23 20.99 -7.89
C ALA A 14 -0.42 20.14 -6.77
N LEU A 15 0.38 19.44 -5.97
CA LEU A 15 -0.09 19.10 -4.62
C LEU A 15 0.50 20.14 -3.70
N ASP A 16 -0.34 21.00 -3.14
CA ASP A 16 0.10 21.79 -2.01
C ASP A 16 0.52 20.82 -0.86
N ASP A 17 1.38 21.27 0.05
CA ASP A 17 1.83 20.43 1.15
C ASP A 17 0.65 19.85 1.97
N LYS A 18 -0.51 20.51 1.98
CA LYS A 18 -1.69 20.05 2.72
C LYS A 18 -2.35 18.87 2.01
N ASP A 19 -2.55 18.93 0.71
CA ASP A 19 -3.11 17.88 -0.12
C ASP A 19 -2.23 16.64 -0.10
N PHE A 20 -0.91 16.85 -0.16
CA PHE A 20 0.05 15.76 -0.09
C PHE A 20 0.02 15.09 1.31
N LYS A 21 0.08 15.88 2.40
CA LYS A 21 -0.05 15.35 3.78
C LYS A 21 -1.38 14.63 3.98
N GLN A 22 -2.47 15.18 3.43
CA GLN A 22 -3.79 14.56 3.50
C GLN A 22 -3.85 13.26 2.70
N ALA A 23 -3.19 13.17 1.54
CA ALA A 23 -3.10 11.94 0.77
C ALA A 23 -2.33 10.85 1.54
N VAL A 24 -1.28 11.21 2.28
CA VAL A 24 -0.56 10.28 3.17
C VAL A 24 -1.47 9.84 4.31
N TYR A 25 -2.17 10.76 4.97
CA TYR A 25 -3.16 10.42 6.00
C TYR A 25 -4.19 9.40 5.48
N ASN A 26 -4.77 9.72 4.32
CA ASN A 26 -5.80 8.93 3.67
C ASN A 26 -5.30 7.52 3.27
N GLN A 27 -4.02 7.35 2.95
CA GLN A 27 -3.42 6.04 2.63
C GLN A 27 -3.52 5.07 3.80
N PHE A 28 -3.48 5.60 5.03
CA PHE A 28 -3.43 4.80 6.24
C PHE A 28 -4.75 4.79 7.02
N ASP A 29 -5.69 5.64 6.66
CA ASP A 29 -7.06 5.60 7.14
C ASP A 29 -7.83 4.46 6.46
N TRP A 30 -8.14 3.40 7.21
CA TRP A 30 -8.86 2.23 6.69
C TRP A 30 -10.31 2.51 6.33
N ASP A 31 -10.87 3.58 6.88
CA ASP A 31 -12.22 4.01 6.56
C ASP A 31 -12.22 4.91 5.32
N TYR A 32 -11.05 5.41 4.88
CA TYR A 32 -10.91 6.16 3.65
C TYR A 32 -11.15 5.28 2.42
N LYS A 33 -11.97 5.80 1.51
CA LYS A 33 -12.52 5.06 0.36
C LYS A 33 -12.02 5.55 -0.99
N GLY A 34 -11.29 6.66 -1.02
CA GLY A 34 -10.75 7.27 -2.22
C GLY A 34 -9.48 6.59 -2.71
N ARG A 35 -8.89 7.15 -3.77
CA ARG A 35 -7.59 6.74 -4.28
C ARG A 35 -6.52 7.64 -3.67
N THR A 36 -5.33 7.08 -3.54
CA THR A 36 -4.13 7.79 -3.14
C THR A 36 -3.05 7.54 -4.20
N PRO A 37 -2.04 8.41 -4.30
CA PRO A 37 -0.91 8.20 -5.21
C PRO A 37 0.09 7.17 -4.67
N PHE A 38 -0.21 6.46 -3.58
CA PHE A 38 0.78 5.66 -2.85
C PHE A 38 0.50 4.17 -2.96
N ILE A 39 1.59 3.40 -3.05
CA ILE A 39 1.59 1.96 -2.89
C ILE A 39 2.21 1.65 -1.52
N SER A 40 1.50 0.89 -0.69
CA SER A 40 2.04 0.43 0.60
C SER A 40 3.07 -0.68 0.35
N CYS A 41 4.28 -0.48 0.86
CA CYS A 41 5.38 -1.44 0.80
C CYS A 41 5.83 -1.77 2.23
N PHE A 42 6.48 -2.91 2.41
CA PHE A 42 6.95 -3.37 3.72
C PHE A 42 8.33 -4.01 3.59
N SER A 43 9.20 -3.80 4.56
CA SER A 43 10.55 -4.40 4.57
C SER A 43 10.54 -5.90 4.88
N ASP A 44 9.43 -6.42 5.38
CA ASP A 44 9.31 -7.80 5.84
C ASP A 44 8.05 -8.46 5.27
N LYS A 45 8.23 -9.69 4.79
CA LYS A 45 7.18 -10.50 4.19
C LYS A 45 6.08 -10.86 5.19
N ASP A 46 6.45 -11.28 6.40
CA ASP A 46 5.48 -11.65 7.43
C ASP A 46 4.62 -10.45 7.84
N PHE A 47 5.24 -9.27 7.90
CA PHE A 47 4.55 -8.02 8.17
C PHE A 47 3.58 -7.65 7.04
N ALA A 48 4.01 -7.76 5.78
CA ALA A 48 3.14 -7.54 4.63
C ALA A 48 1.91 -8.47 4.64
N ILE A 49 2.13 -9.76 4.94
CA ILE A 49 1.06 -10.76 5.04
C ILE A 49 0.09 -10.44 6.19
N LYS A 50 0.61 -10.13 7.39
CA LYS A 50 -0.21 -9.75 8.55
C LYS A 50 -1.05 -8.52 8.24
N TRP A 51 -0.45 -7.52 7.59
CA TRP A 51 -1.13 -6.30 7.17
C TRP A 51 -2.25 -6.58 6.18
N ALA A 52 -1.94 -7.31 5.10
CA ALA A 52 -2.91 -7.71 4.09
C ALA A 52 -4.08 -8.48 4.71
N CYS A 53 -3.79 -9.45 5.58
CA CYS A 53 -4.82 -10.21 6.29
C CYS A 53 -5.72 -9.32 7.15
N LYS A 54 -5.15 -8.31 7.83
CA LYS A 54 -5.92 -7.38 8.67
C LYS A 54 -6.86 -6.52 7.82
N ILE A 55 -6.40 -6.03 6.66
CA ILE A 55 -7.23 -5.27 5.71
C ILE A 55 -8.30 -6.13 5.05
N MET A 56 -7.95 -7.33 4.59
CA MET A 56 -8.92 -8.26 3.99
C MET A 56 -10.03 -8.64 4.98
N ARG A 57 -9.72 -8.59 6.29
CA ARG A 57 -10.71 -8.76 7.36
C ARG A 57 -11.48 -7.48 7.68
N SER A 58 -10.89 -6.29 7.67
CA SER A 58 -11.61 -5.07 8.06
C SER A 58 -12.41 -4.44 6.92
N SER A 59 -11.95 -4.61 5.68
CA SER A 59 -12.55 -3.95 4.51
C SER A 59 -13.62 -4.81 3.83
N ARG A 60 -14.85 -4.28 3.78
CA ARG A 60 -15.97 -4.89 3.04
C ARG A 60 -15.70 -5.04 1.53
N ARG A 61 -14.82 -4.20 0.95
CA ARG A 61 -14.43 -4.30 -0.47
C ARG A 61 -13.48 -5.48 -0.69
N CYS A 62 -12.56 -5.67 0.24
CA CYS A 62 -11.54 -6.71 0.16
C CYS A 62 -12.06 -8.08 0.59
N SER A 63 -13.10 -8.13 1.44
CA SER A 63 -13.71 -9.38 1.88
C SER A 63 -14.33 -10.21 0.74
N GLN A 64 -14.64 -9.60 -0.41
CA GLN A 64 -15.17 -10.29 -1.58
C GLN A 64 -14.08 -10.90 -2.48
N LYS A 65 -12.83 -10.43 -2.39
CA LYS A 65 -11.73 -10.99 -3.18
C LYS A 65 -11.34 -12.34 -2.60
N LYS A 66 -11.34 -13.39 -3.42
CA LYS A 66 -10.94 -14.74 -3.00
C LYS A 66 -9.43 -14.90 -2.89
N GLU A 67 -8.69 -14.11 -3.66
CA GLU A 67 -7.24 -14.17 -3.78
C GLU A 67 -6.63 -12.77 -3.79
N TRP A 68 -5.37 -12.69 -3.41
CA TRP A 68 -4.51 -11.52 -3.49
C TRP A 68 -3.09 -11.98 -3.86
N THR A 69 -2.24 -11.05 -4.28
CA THR A 69 -0.87 -11.37 -4.69
C THR A 69 0.10 -10.58 -3.84
N LEU A 70 1.09 -11.26 -3.29
CA LEU A 70 2.23 -10.65 -2.64
C LEU A 70 3.32 -10.47 -3.70
N PHE A 71 3.82 -9.25 -3.84
CA PHE A 71 4.93 -8.93 -4.73
C PHE A 71 6.19 -8.67 -3.91
N THR A 72 7.30 -9.31 -4.28
CA THR A 72 8.63 -8.99 -3.77
C THR A 72 9.30 -8.05 -4.77
N ILE A 73 9.82 -6.94 -4.26
CA ILE A 73 10.42 -5.88 -5.08
C ILE A 73 11.91 -5.81 -4.75
N ASP A 74 12.75 -5.85 -5.79
CA ASP A 74 14.17 -5.54 -5.65
C ASP A 74 14.37 -4.02 -5.74
N THR A 75 14.76 -3.42 -4.62
CA THR A 75 14.97 -1.98 -4.53
C THR A 75 16.16 -1.49 -5.35
N TRP A 76 17.11 -2.35 -5.71
CA TRP A 76 18.25 -1.99 -6.55
C TRP A 76 17.84 -1.77 -8.01
N LEU A 77 16.71 -2.34 -8.43
CA LEU A 77 16.16 -2.20 -9.78
C LEU A 77 15.17 -1.03 -9.89
N LEU A 78 14.90 -0.31 -8.79
CA LEU A 78 14.06 0.88 -8.85
C LEU A 78 14.78 1.99 -9.60
N SER A 79 14.21 2.39 -10.74
CA SER A 79 14.69 3.54 -11.51
C SER A 79 14.73 4.82 -10.66
N HIS A 80 15.60 5.77 -11.03
CA HIS A 80 15.76 7.06 -10.34
C HIS A 80 14.47 7.90 -10.25
N SER A 81 13.45 7.58 -11.04
CA SER A 81 12.13 8.25 -11.01
C SER A 81 11.15 7.65 -10.00
N VAL A 82 11.53 6.60 -9.26
CA VAL A 82 10.67 5.98 -8.24
C VAL A 82 11.05 6.50 -6.87
N TYR A 83 10.07 7.07 -6.17
CA TYR A 83 10.27 7.60 -4.83
C TYR A 83 9.70 6.66 -3.78
N VAL A 84 10.58 6.08 -2.96
CA VAL A 84 10.20 5.22 -1.83
C VAL A 84 10.63 5.86 -0.53
N TYR A 85 9.70 6.04 0.39
CA TYR A 85 9.94 6.68 1.68
C TYR A 85 9.68 5.70 2.82
N LYS A 86 10.61 5.65 3.77
CA LYS A 86 10.34 4.99 5.06
C LYS A 86 9.27 5.79 5.78
N LEU A 87 8.12 5.14 6.02
CA LEU A 87 6.91 5.86 6.42
C LEU A 87 7.10 6.63 7.74
N SER A 88 7.74 6.02 8.74
CA SER A 88 7.94 6.66 10.04
C SER A 88 8.70 7.99 9.91
N ARG A 89 9.83 7.97 9.18
CA ARG A 89 10.63 9.18 8.94
C ARG A 89 9.85 10.22 8.17
N PHE A 90 9.01 9.77 7.24
CA PHE A 90 8.22 10.66 6.40
C PHE A 90 7.10 11.36 7.18
N ILE A 91 6.41 10.63 8.06
CA ILE A 91 5.41 11.17 8.97
C ILE A 91 6.04 12.19 9.91
N ASP A 92 7.17 11.85 10.52
CA ASP A 92 7.89 12.74 11.44
C ASP A 92 8.35 14.02 10.73
N TYR A 93 8.95 13.88 9.54
CA TYR A 93 9.45 15.01 8.74
C TYR A 93 8.34 15.96 8.30
N MET A 94 7.18 15.41 7.92
CA MET A 94 6.05 16.20 7.41
C MET A 94 5.07 16.62 8.51
N ASP A 95 5.31 16.28 9.78
CA ASP A 95 4.39 16.52 10.91
C ASP A 95 2.95 16.04 10.60
N ILE A 96 2.84 14.81 10.12
CA ILE A 96 1.54 14.21 9.74
C ILE A 96 0.93 13.54 10.97
N ARG A 97 -0.30 13.93 11.32
CA ARG A 97 -1.08 13.19 12.32
C ARG A 97 -1.45 11.82 11.74
N THR A 98 -1.20 10.73 12.45
CA THR A 98 -1.66 9.40 12.02
C THR A 98 -3.06 9.09 12.55
N PRO A 99 -3.91 8.39 11.79
CA PRO A 99 -5.16 7.88 12.33
C PRO A 99 -4.86 6.88 13.47
N GLY A 100 -5.51 7.03 14.63
CA GLY A 100 -5.09 6.33 15.86
C GLY A 100 -5.08 4.80 15.76
N ARG A 101 -6.04 4.19 15.06
CA ARG A 101 -6.09 2.71 14.86
C ARG A 101 -4.95 2.16 13.99
N ALA A 102 -4.33 3.05 13.24
CA ALA A 102 -3.36 2.78 12.20
C ALA A 102 -1.92 2.81 12.76
N GLU A 103 -1.70 3.60 13.80
CA GLU A 103 -0.37 3.94 14.32
C GLU A 103 0.47 2.73 14.78
N GLU A 104 -0.15 1.75 15.44
CA GLU A 104 0.53 0.52 15.88
C GLU A 104 0.91 -0.43 14.73
N VAL A 105 0.24 -0.27 13.58
CA VAL A 105 0.28 -1.23 12.47
C VAL A 105 1.36 -0.90 11.44
N TYR A 106 1.91 0.32 11.43
CA TYR A 106 2.86 0.74 10.38
C TYR A 106 4.26 1.11 10.87
N LYS A 107 4.47 1.23 12.19
CA LYS A 107 5.74 1.77 12.72
C LYS A 107 6.97 0.88 12.45
N PRO A 108 6.94 -0.46 12.59
CA PRO A 108 8.10 -1.28 12.26
C PRO A 108 8.04 -1.74 10.81
N GLY A 109 8.69 -1.00 9.91
CA GLY A 109 9.04 -1.49 8.58
C GLY A 109 8.08 -1.17 7.42
N ALA A 110 7.14 -0.24 7.59
CA ALA A 110 6.33 0.25 6.48
C ALA A 110 7.07 1.31 5.64
N TYR A 111 6.82 1.24 4.33
CA TYR A 111 7.29 2.18 3.32
C TYR A 111 6.10 2.60 2.44
N ILE A 112 6.24 3.76 1.82
CA ILE A 112 5.33 4.20 0.75
C ILE A 112 6.11 4.41 -0.53
N CYS A 113 5.62 3.84 -1.62
CA CYS A 113 6.11 4.12 -2.96
C CYS A 113 5.14 5.09 -3.65
N LEU A 114 5.67 6.16 -4.23
CA LEU A 114 4.87 7.13 -4.97
C LEU A 114 4.64 6.67 -6.42
N HIS A 115 3.38 6.77 -6.87
CA HIS A 115 2.86 6.47 -8.20
C HIS A 115 2.92 5.01 -8.67
N SER A 116 4.10 4.44 -8.89
CA SER A 116 4.24 3.13 -9.52
C SER A 116 5.52 2.39 -9.14
N ILE A 117 5.46 1.06 -9.26
CA ILE A 117 6.62 0.17 -9.19
C ILE A 117 6.85 -0.37 -10.60
N PRO A 118 8.04 -0.17 -11.18
CA PRO A 118 8.43 -0.75 -12.45
C PRO A 118 8.34 -2.29 -12.43
N SER A 119 7.87 -2.91 -13.51
CA SER A 119 7.66 -4.36 -13.56
C SER A 119 8.94 -5.18 -13.48
N ASP A 120 10.04 -4.62 -13.99
CA ASP A 120 11.39 -5.18 -13.91
C ASP A 120 11.94 -5.22 -12.48
N ALA A 121 11.44 -4.36 -11.58
CA ALA A 121 11.77 -4.41 -10.16
C ALA A 121 10.99 -5.48 -9.39
N ILE A 122 9.97 -6.11 -9.98
CA ILE A 122 9.20 -7.19 -9.35
C ILE A 122 9.91 -8.51 -9.61
N VAL A 123 10.56 -9.06 -8.57
CA VAL A 123 11.34 -10.30 -8.67
C VAL A 123 10.54 -11.55 -8.30
N GLU A 124 9.41 -11.39 -7.60
CA GLU A 124 8.55 -12.51 -7.21
C GLU A 124 7.08 -12.06 -7.15
N ALA A 125 6.18 -12.99 -7.47
CA ALA A 125 4.74 -12.82 -7.35
C ALA A 125 4.10 -14.11 -6.79
N GLU A 126 3.64 -14.05 -5.55
CA GLU A 126 3.01 -15.19 -4.86
C GLU A 126 1.51 -14.97 -4.74
N LYS A 127 0.71 -15.95 -5.15
CA LYS A 127 -0.75 -15.92 -4.97
C LYS A 127 -1.12 -16.42 -3.58
N TRP A 128 -1.96 -15.66 -2.90
CA TRP A 128 -2.46 -15.93 -1.56
C TRP A 128 -3.97 -15.94 -1.53
N MET A 129 -4.54 -16.88 -0.77
CA MET A 129 -5.98 -16.94 -0.57
C MET A 129 -6.42 -15.94 0.50
N ASN A 130 -7.64 -15.44 0.36
CA ASN A 130 -8.25 -14.60 1.39
C ASN A 130 -8.45 -15.44 2.66
N PRO A 131 -7.95 -14.99 3.82
CA PRO A 131 -8.11 -15.72 5.08
C PRO A 131 -9.58 -15.92 5.50
N ARG A 132 -10.54 -15.20 4.90
CA ARG A 132 -11.99 -15.43 5.10
C ARG A 132 -12.59 -16.47 4.13
N GLY A 133 -11.93 -16.76 3.02
CA GLY A 133 -12.37 -17.72 2.00
C GLY A 133 -11.90 -19.15 2.25
N ALA A 134 -10.98 -19.36 3.22
CA ALA A 134 -10.68 -20.67 3.77
C ALA A 134 -11.87 -21.12 4.64
N SER A 135 -12.95 -21.57 4.00
CA SER A 135 -13.91 -22.44 4.69
C SER A 135 -13.13 -23.59 5.29
N LYS A 136 -13.25 -23.78 6.60
CA LYS A 136 -12.76 -24.94 7.34
C LYS A 136 -12.92 -26.19 6.47
N SER A 137 -11.83 -26.81 6.04
CA SER A 137 -11.88 -28.21 5.65
C SER A 137 -12.25 -28.99 6.92
N PRO A 138 -13.40 -29.69 6.95
CA PRO A 138 -13.62 -30.67 8.00
C PRO A 138 -12.66 -31.82 7.74
N LEU A 139 -11.79 -32.11 8.71
CA LEU A 139 -11.29 -33.46 8.92
C LEU A 139 -12.45 -34.31 9.46
#